data_AF-A0A7S1NS62-F1
#
_entry.id   AF-A0A7S1NS62-F1
#
_cell.length_a   1.000
_cell.length_b   1.000
_cell.length_c   1.000
_cell.angle_alpha   90.00
_cell.angle_beta   90.00
_cell.angle_gamma   90.00
#
_symmetry.space_group_name_H-M   'P 1'
#
loop_
_entity.id
_entity.type
_entity.pdbx_description
1 polymer ?
#
loop_
_entity_poly.entity_id
_entity_poly.type
_entity_poly.pdbx_seq_one_letter_code
_entity_poly.pdbx_strand_id
1 'polypeptide(L)'
;EVVQLVYDPSAISFVDLLRQFWESHDPTQGMGQGNDMGTQYRSGIYYTSAEQKALAEASKQAYQAALAQAGRKQAITSEILECPAFYYAEDYHQQYLAKPGSRPYCSAQPTGVSLPDAKSWLPAGLEAHLSRLPEAFWAQHAPRPGCVIRAPNAPIQFP
;
A
#
# COMPACT_ATOMS: atom_id res chain seq x y z
N GLU A 1 3.99 -4.40 12.44
CA GLU A 1 2.65 -3.82 12.34
C GLU A 1 2.12 -4.11 10.96
N VAL A 2 0.86 -4.53 10.88
CA VAL A 2 0.18 -4.90 9.64
C VAL A 2 -1.29 -4.54 9.74
N VAL A 3 -1.92 -4.30 8.60
CA VAL A 3 -3.38 -4.13 8.52
C VAL A 3 -3.95 -5.31 7.75
N GLN A 4 -4.88 -6.04 8.35
CA GLN A 4 -5.69 -7.02 7.63
C GLN A 4 -6.79 -6.27 6.86
N LEU A 5 -6.82 -6.45 5.54
CA LEU A 5 -7.79 -5.81 4.66
C LEU A 5 -8.78 -6.83 4.13
N VAL A 6 -10.07 -6.51 4.29
CA VAL A 6 -11.17 -7.20 3.63
C VAL A 6 -11.79 -6.22 2.64
N TYR A 7 -11.97 -6.67 1.40
CA TYR A 7 -12.46 -5.82 0.31
C TYR A 7 -13.37 -6.61 -0.63
N ASP A 8 -14.23 -5.88 -1.35
CA ASP A 8 -15.05 -6.44 -2.42
C ASP A 8 -14.29 -6.36 -3.76
N PRO A 9 -13.89 -7.50 -4.36
CA PRO A 9 -13.13 -7.51 -5.61
C PRO A 9 -13.91 -6.97 -6.82
N SER A 10 -15.23 -6.81 -6.70
CA SER A 10 -16.04 -6.18 -7.75
C SER A 10 -15.87 -4.65 -7.77
N ALA A 11 -15.57 -4.04 -6.62
CA ALA A 11 -15.40 -2.60 -6.44
C ALA A 11 -13.94 -2.14 -6.44
N ILE A 12 -13.03 -2.91 -5.84
CA ILE A 12 -11.60 -2.60 -5.71
C ILE A 12 -10.80 -3.84 -6.10
N SER A 13 -9.79 -3.71 -6.96
CA SER A 13 -8.92 -4.84 -7.28
C SER A 13 -7.70 -4.92 -6.38
N PHE A 14 -7.01 -6.06 -6.40
CA PHE A 14 -5.74 -6.19 -5.69
C PHE A 14 -4.66 -5.24 -6.24
N VAL A 15 -4.71 -4.89 -7.53
CA VAL A 15 -3.84 -3.88 -8.14
C VAL A 15 -4.07 -2.50 -7.53
N ASP A 16 -5.32 -2.12 -7.26
CA ASP A 16 -5.63 -0.86 -6.57
C ASP A 16 -5.01 -0.83 -5.17
N LEU A 17 -5.10 -1.94 -4.43
CA LEU A 17 -4.49 -2.06 -3.11
C LEU A 17 -2.96 -2.00 -3.18
N LEU A 18 -2.33 -2.61 -4.19
CA LEU A 18 -0.90 -2.52 -4.42
C LEU A 18 -0.46 -1.08 -4.72
N ARG A 19 -1.20 -0.34 -5.55
CA ARG A 19 -0.94 1.08 -5.80
C ARG A 19 -0.98 1.88 -4.51
N GLN A 20 -2.06 1.73 -3.74
CA GLN A 20 -2.19 2.37 -2.43
C GLN A 20 -0.99 2.02 -1.53
N PHE A 21 -0.60 0.75 -1.44
CA PHE A 21 0.52 0.29 -0.62
C PHE A 21 1.84 0.97 -1.01
N TRP A 22 2.24 0.86 -2.28
CA TRP A 22 3.53 1.37 -2.77
C TRP A 22 3.64 2.89 -2.66
N GLU A 23 2.53 3.60 -2.85
CA GLU A 23 2.50 5.07 -2.81
C GLU A 23 2.36 5.62 -1.37
N SER A 24 2.01 4.79 -0.37
CA SER A 24 1.74 5.26 1.00
C SER A 24 2.96 5.36 1.91
N HIS A 25 4.12 4.81 1.53
CA HIS A 25 5.30 4.74 2.41
C HIS A 25 6.61 4.69 1.61
N ASP A 26 7.76 4.72 2.29
CA ASP A 26 9.06 4.42 1.66
C ASP A 26 9.42 2.93 1.82
N PRO A 27 9.34 2.11 0.76
CA PRO A 27 9.61 0.68 0.87
C PRO A 27 11.10 0.32 0.89
N THR A 28 12.01 1.30 0.93
CA THR A 28 13.47 1.10 0.87
C THR A 28 14.17 1.23 2.22
N GLN A 29 13.42 1.45 3.30
CA GLN A 29 13.96 1.80 4.62
C GLN A 29 14.30 0.59 5.52
N GLY A 30 14.13 -0.64 5.02
CA GLY A 30 14.53 -1.85 5.75
C GLY A 30 13.70 -2.06 7.01
N MET A 31 14.35 -2.07 8.16
CA MET A 31 13.74 -2.29 9.47
C MET A 31 13.26 -0.98 10.10
N GLY A 32 12.45 -0.22 9.36
CA GLY A 32 11.93 1.07 9.80
C GLY A 32 11.03 1.75 8.76
N GLN A 33 10.29 2.76 9.22
CA GLN A 33 9.52 3.69 8.39
C GLN A 33 9.55 5.11 9.00
N GLY A 34 10.14 6.05 8.27
CA GLY A 34 10.33 7.42 8.74
C GLY A 34 11.12 7.47 10.04
N ASN A 35 10.49 8.01 11.09
CA ASN A 35 11.07 8.08 12.43
C ASN A 35 10.85 6.80 13.25
N ASP A 36 10.03 5.87 12.77
CA ASP A 36 9.72 4.63 13.48
C ASP A 36 10.72 3.55 13.11
N MET A 37 11.63 3.23 14.04
CA MET A 37 12.73 2.29 13.82
C MET A 37 12.49 0.97 14.55
N GLY A 38 12.76 -0.15 13.88
CA GLY A 38 12.57 -1.49 14.40
C GLY A 38 11.94 -2.44 13.39
N THR A 39 12.16 -3.75 13.56
CA THR A 39 11.67 -4.78 12.64
C THR A 39 10.15 -4.78 12.50
N GLN A 40 9.42 -4.31 13.50
CA GLN A 40 7.97 -4.17 13.48
C GLN A 40 7.46 -3.12 12.47
N TYR A 41 8.29 -2.19 12.02
CA TYR A 41 7.91 -1.12 11.08
C TYR A 41 8.40 -1.38 9.65
N ARG A 42 8.92 -2.57 9.37
CA ARG A 42 9.37 -2.95 8.03
C ARG A 42 8.20 -2.99 7.04
N SER A 43 8.50 -2.72 5.78
CA SER A 43 7.54 -2.89 4.68
C SER A 43 7.28 -4.38 4.40
N GLY A 44 6.03 -4.77 4.19
CA GLY A 44 5.68 -6.16 3.91
C GLY A 44 4.31 -6.33 3.25
N ILE A 45 4.20 -7.29 2.33
CA ILE A 45 2.96 -7.77 1.71
C ILE A 45 2.80 -9.24 2.07
N TYR A 46 1.64 -9.59 2.61
CA TYR A 46 1.32 -10.94 3.04
C TYR A 46 0.16 -11.49 2.22
N TYR A 47 0.46 -12.43 1.32
CA TYR A 47 -0.51 -12.93 0.34
C TYR A 47 -1.26 -14.17 0.84
N THR A 48 -2.46 -14.38 0.29
CA THR A 48 -3.33 -15.54 0.59
C THR A 48 -3.58 -16.43 -0.62
N SER A 49 -3.10 -16.04 -1.81
CA SER A 49 -3.23 -16.82 -3.04
C SER A 49 -2.00 -16.68 -3.94
N ALA A 50 -1.83 -17.63 -4.85
CA ALA A 50 -0.75 -17.60 -5.84
C ALA A 50 -0.86 -16.38 -6.78
N GLU A 51 -2.07 -15.96 -7.12
CA GLU A 51 -2.31 -14.76 -7.94
C GLU A 51 -1.86 -13.49 -7.23
N GLN A 52 -2.16 -13.34 -5.94
CA GLN A 52 -1.70 -12.21 -5.13
C GLN A 52 -0.17 -12.19 -5.03
N LYS A 53 0.47 -13.34 -4.85
CA LYS A 53 1.92 -13.45 -4.85
C LYS A 53 2.51 -12.94 -6.18
N ALA A 54 2.01 -13.43 -7.31
CA ALA A 54 2.50 -13.03 -8.62
C ALA A 54 2.33 -11.52 -8.88
N LEU A 55 1.19 -10.94 -8.50
CA LEU A 55 0.93 -9.51 -8.62
C LEU A 55 1.81 -8.67 -7.69
N ALA A 56 2.04 -9.11 -6.45
CA ALA A 56 2.91 -8.43 -5.50
C ALA A 56 4.37 -8.41 -6.00
N GLU A 57 4.87 -9.54 -6.52
CA GLU A 57 6.21 -9.64 -7.08
C GLU A 57 6.38 -8.77 -8.33
N ALA A 58 5.40 -8.82 -9.25
CA ALA A 58 5.43 -8.01 -10.47
C ALA A 58 5.36 -6.50 -10.17
N SER A 59 4.45 -6.08 -9.27
CA SER A 59 4.34 -4.68 -8.87
C SER A 59 5.58 -4.17 -8.13
N LYS A 60 6.24 -5.02 -7.31
CA LYS A 60 7.54 -4.69 -6.69
C LYS A 60 8.60 -4.37 -7.74
N GLN A 61 8.69 -5.18 -8.79
CA GLN A 61 9.65 -4.95 -9.89
C GLN A 61 9.33 -3.65 -10.64
N ALA A 62 8.06 -3.42 -10.97
CA ALA A 62 7.61 -2.20 -11.64
C ALA A 62 7.88 -0.95 -10.80
N TYR A 63 7.59 -1.01 -9.50
CA TYR A 63 7.83 0.10 -8.58
C TYR A 63 9.33 0.35 -8.36
N GLN A 64 10.15 -0.70 -8.27
CA GLN A 64 11.62 -0.55 -8.21
C GLN A 64 12.16 0.21 -9.42
N ALA A 65 11.66 -0.10 -10.62
CA ALA A 65 12.04 0.60 -11.84
C ALA A 65 11.58 2.07 -11.81
N ALA A 66 10.35 2.34 -11.35
CA ALA A 66 9.84 3.70 -11.20
C ALA A 66 10.65 4.53 -10.18
N LEU A 67 11.00 3.95 -9.03
CA LEU A 67 11.88 4.57 -8.04
C LEU A 67 13.25 4.93 -8.65
N ALA A 68 13.84 4.01 -9.41
CA ALA A 68 15.12 4.24 -10.06
C ALA A 68 15.06 5.38 -11.09
N GLN A 69 13.99 5.45 -11.89
CA GLN A 69 13.73 6.54 -12.84
C GLN A 69 13.57 7.90 -12.13
N ALA A 70 12.98 7.91 -10.94
CA ALA A 70 12.87 9.08 -10.07
C ALA A 70 14.15 9.41 -9.29
N GLY A 71 15.27 8.73 -9.56
CA GLY A 71 16.57 8.96 -8.92
C GLY A 71 16.75 8.30 -7.54
N ARG A 72 15.80 7.49 -7.08
CA ARG A 72 15.87 6.72 -5.83
C ARG A 72 16.48 5.34 -6.11
N LYS A 73 17.77 5.20 -5.80
CA LYS A 73 18.58 4.01 -6.18
C LYS A 73 18.56 2.89 -5.14
N GLN A 74 17.97 3.12 -3.97
CA GLN A 74 17.87 2.12 -2.92
C GLN A 74 16.97 0.97 -3.38
N ALA A 75 17.36 -0.26 -3.02
CA ALA A 75 16.56 -1.44 -3.30
C ALA A 75 15.32 -1.48 -2.41
N ILE A 76 14.19 -1.93 -2.95
CA ILE A 76 12.99 -2.22 -2.19
C ILE A 76 13.26 -3.37 -1.21
N THR A 77 13.04 -3.08 0.06
CA THR A 77 13.22 -4.01 1.18
C THR A 77 11.94 -4.75 1.58
N SER A 78 10.79 -4.41 0.96
CA SER A 78 9.51 -5.06 1.24
C SER A 78 9.59 -6.58 1.12
N GLU A 79 9.22 -7.28 2.20
CA GLU A 79 9.04 -8.73 2.16
C GLU A 79 7.72 -9.09 1.47
N ILE A 80 7.71 -10.22 0.75
CA ILE A 80 6.51 -10.77 0.13
C ILE A 80 6.43 -12.23 0.57
N LEU A 81 5.54 -12.52 1.52
CA LEU A 81 5.45 -13.81 2.18
C LEU A 81 4.01 -14.32 2.19
N GLU A 82 3.83 -15.62 2.31
CA GLU A 82 2.51 -16.20 2.57
C GLU A 82 2.00 -15.69 3.91
N CYS A 83 0.69 -15.42 3.99
CA CYS A 83 0.08 -14.81 5.17
C CYS A 83 0.28 -15.71 6.40
N PRO A 84 1.03 -15.25 7.42
CA PRO A 84 1.19 -16.00 8.66
C PRO A 84 -0.07 -15.88 9.51
N ALA A 85 -0.05 -16.50 10.70
CA ALA A 85 -1.07 -16.25 11.71
C ALA A 85 -1.16 -14.74 11.99
N PHE A 86 -2.37 -14.20 11.89
CA PHE A 86 -2.68 -12.80 12.19
C PHE A 86 -3.16 -12.68 13.63
N TYR A 87 -2.55 -11.77 14.39
CA TYR A 87 -2.93 -11.45 15.76
C TYR A 87 -3.48 -10.03 15.79
N TYR A 88 -4.71 -9.87 16.27
CA TYR A 88 -5.29 -8.55 16.47
C TYR A 88 -4.49 -7.77 17.51
N ALA A 89 -4.17 -6.52 17.19
CA ALA A 89 -3.74 -5.54 18.18
C ALA A 89 -4.91 -5.14 19.08
N GLU A 90 -4.61 -4.55 20.23
CA GLU A 90 -5.57 -4.07 21.21
C GLU A 90 -6.60 -3.09 20.59
N ASP A 91 -7.80 -3.06 21.15
CA ASP A 91 -8.93 -2.26 20.63
C ASP A 91 -8.62 -0.78 20.44
N TYR A 92 -7.72 -0.21 21.25
CA TYR A 92 -7.37 1.20 21.09
C TYR A 92 -6.64 1.49 19.77
N HIS A 93 -5.89 0.52 19.23
CA HIS A 93 -5.24 0.62 17.91
C HIS A 93 -6.24 0.51 16.76
N GLN A 94 -7.33 -0.23 16.94
CA GLN A 94 -8.34 -0.43 15.91
C GLN A 94 -9.01 0.91 15.56
N GLN A 95 -8.93 1.29 14.28
CA GLN A 95 -9.46 2.55 13.75
C GLN A 95 -9.01 3.78 14.57
N TYR A 96 -7.80 3.75 15.16
CA TYR A 96 -7.31 4.78 16.07
C TYR A 96 -7.45 6.20 15.50
N LEU A 97 -7.04 6.40 14.26
CA LEU A 97 -7.07 7.70 13.59
C LEU A 97 -8.49 8.18 13.28
N ALA A 98 -9.49 7.29 13.32
CA ALA A 98 -10.89 7.67 13.17
C ALA A 98 -11.54 8.16 14.47
N LYS A 99 -10.89 7.93 15.62
CA LYS A 99 -11.45 8.25 16.94
C LYS A 99 -11.35 9.74 17.25
N PRO A 100 -12.33 10.33 17.96
CA PRO A 100 -12.23 11.70 18.46
C PRO A 100 -10.99 11.90 19.34
N GLY A 101 -10.29 13.02 19.15
CA GLY A 101 -9.09 13.35 19.93
C GLY A 101 -7.83 12.55 19.57
N SER A 102 -7.88 11.74 18.52
CA SER A 102 -6.68 11.09 17.98
C SER A 102 -5.66 12.13 17.53
N ARG A 103 -4.37 11.80 17.70
CA ARG A 103 -3.30 12.61 17.10
C ARG A 103 -3.24 12.26 15.62
N PRO A 104 -3.46 13.19 14.68
CA PRO A 104 -3.40 12.92 13.25
C PRO A 104 -1.94 12.86 12.79
N TYR A 105 -1.13 12.06 13.48
CA TYR A 105 0.27 11.82 13.17
C TYR A 105 0.42 10.44 12.59
N CYS A 106 1.12 10.37 11.46
CA CYS A 106 1.60 9.13 10.89
C CYS A 106 3.02 9.40 10.39
N SER A 107 3.93 8.51 10.78
CA SER A 107 5.36 8.56 10.45
C SER A 107 5.65 8.23 8.99
N ALA A 108 4.65 7.77 8.22
CA ALA A 108 4.81 7.36 6.84
C ALA A 108 5.49 8.46 6.02
N GLN A 109 6.53 8.06 5.27
CA GLN A 109 7.27 8.92 4.35
C GLN A 109 7.02 8.46 2.91
N PRO A 110 5.84 8.74 2.30
CA PRO A 110 5.61 8.49 0.88
C PRO A 110 6.76 8.98 0.00
N THR A 111 7.21 8.15 -0.94
CA THR A 111 8.30 8.51 -1.86
C THR A 111 7.91 9.61 -2.86
N GLY A 112 6.60 9.81 -3.06
CA GLY A 112 6.04 10.66 -4.11
C GLY A 112 6.12 10.06 -5.52
N VAL A 113 6.50 8.79 -5.64
CA VAL A 113 6.55 8.05 -6.90
C VAL A 113 5.28 7.24 -7.06
N SER A 114 4.66 7.29 -8.24
CA SER A 114 3.47 6.49 -8.55
C SER A 114 3.84 5.11 -9.08
N LEU A 115 3.02 4.11 -8.75
CA LEU A 115 3.09 2.80 -9.41
C LEU A 115 2.68 2.97 -10.89
N PRO A 116 3.47 2.48 -11.86
CA PRO A 116 3.08 2.54 -13.28
C PRO A 116 1.75 1.83 -13.55
N ASP A 117 1.09 2.19 -14.66
CA ASP A 117 -0.15 1.54 -15.10
C ASP A 117 0.02 0.01 -15.10
N ALA A 118 -0.92 -0.70 -14.48
CA ALA A 118 -0.90 -2.14 -14.33
C ALA A 118 -0.74 -2.88 -15.65
N LYS A 119 -1.24 -2.34 -16.76
CA LYS A 119 -1.06 -2.92 -18.10
C LYS A 119 0.41 -3.07 -18.52
N SER A 120 1.32 -2.33 -17.88
CA SER A 120 2.77 -2.39 -18.17
C SER A 120 3.52 -3.48 -17.43
N TRP A 121 2.95 -4.08 -16.39
CA TRP A 121 3.66 -5.03 -15.52
C TRP A 121 2.82 -6.24 -15.06
N LEU A 122 1.51 -6.22 -15.28
CA LEU A 122 0.61 -7.29 -14.86
C LEU A 122 0.98 -8.62 -15.54
N PRO A 123 1.11 -9.73 -14.79
CA PRO A 123 1.34 -11.05 -15.37
C PRO A 123 0.20 -11.48 -16.29
N ALA A 124 0.52 -12.09 -17.42
CA ALA A 124 -0.47 -12.61 -18.37
C ALA A 124 -1.44 -13.60 -17.68
N GLY A 125 -2.73 -13.48 -17.98
CA GLY A 125 -3.79 -14.31 -17.39
C GLY A 125 -4.36 -13.77 -16.07
N LEU A 126 -3.84 -12.65 -15.54
CA LEU A 126 -4.35 -12.01 -14.33
C LEU A 126 -5.13 -10.71 -14.62
N GLU A 127 -5.62 -10.53 -15.84
CA GLU A 127 -6.29 -9.29 -16.28
C GLU A 127 -7.56 -8.98 -15.48
N ALA A 128 -8.15 -9.99 -14.83
CA ALA A 128 -9.27 -9.82 -13.91
C ALA A 128 -8.93 -8.90 -12.71
N HIS A 129 -7.64 -8.77 -12.38
CA HIS A 129 -7.12 -7.92 -11.30
C HIS A 129 -6.79 -6.49 -11.75
N LEU A 130 -6.95 -6.14 -13.02
CA LEU A 130 -6.75 -4.76 -13.47
C LEU A 130 -7.52 -3.77 -12.58
N SER A 131 -6.94 -2.58 -12.42
CA SER A 131 -7.49 -1.50 -11.59
C SER A 131 -8.97 -1.26 -11.91
N ARG A 132 -9.80 -1.20 -10.86
CA ARG A 132 -11.22 -0.82 -10.96
C ARG A 132 -11.43 0.67 -10.75
N LEU A 133 -10.47 1.32 -10.10
CA LEU A 133 -10.58 2.73 -9.73
C LEU A 133 -10.01 3.64 -10.83
N PRO A 134 -10.79 4.63 -11.32
CA PRO A 134 -10.33 5.52 -12.38
C PRO A 134 -9.21 6.45 -11.89
N GLU A 135 -8.39 6.99 -12.80
CA GLU A 135 -7.36 7.99 -12.42
C GLU A 135 -7.92 9.22 -11.69
N ALA A 136 -9.18 9.59 -11.96
CA ALA A 136 -9.87 10.66 -11.23
C ALA A 136 -9.98 10.35 -9.72
N PHE A 137 -10.21 9.09 -9.35
CA PHE A 137 -10.20 8.65 -7.96
C PHE A 137 -8.80 8.87 -7.36
N TRP A 138 -7.75 8.43 -8.04
CA TRP A 138 -6.38 8.55 -7.56
C TRP A 138 -5.92 10.01 -7.45
N ALA A 139 -6.29 10.88 -8.39
CA ALA A 139 -6.00 12.31 -8.31
C ALA A 139 -6.55 12.96 -7.02
N GLN A 140 -7.71 12.47 -6.55
CA GLN A 140 -8.37 12.95 -5.34
C GLN A 140 -7.87 12.26 -4.07
N HIS A 141 -7.66 10.94 -4.11
CA HIS A 141 -7.49 10.09 -2.93
C HIS A 141 -6.10 9.50 -2.73
N ALA A 142 -5.18 9.63 -3.71
CA ALA A 142 -3.83 9.08 -3.58
C ALA A 142 -3.08 9.67 -2.37
N PRO A 143 -2.18 8.88 -1.75
CA PRO A 143 -1.27 9.37 -0.73
C PRO A 143 -0.52 10.63 -1.18
N ARG A 144 -0.33 11.57 -0.26
CA ARG A 144 0.46 12.79 -0.51
C ARG A 144 1.58 12.92 0.53
N PRO A 145 2.75 13.45 0.14
CA PRO A 145 3.78 13.83 1.10
C PRO A 145 3.23 14.78 2.17
N GLY A 146 3.66 14.62 3.42
CA GLY A 146 3.11 15.38 4.55
C GLY A 146 1.82 14.76 5.06
N CYS A 147 1.99 13.62 5.74
CA CYS A 147 0.94 12.71 6.18
C CYS A 147 0.01 13.37 7.23
N VAL A 148 -1.06 13.99 6.73
CA VAL A 148 -2.26 14.28 7.50
C VAL A 148 -3.37 13.51 6.81
N ILE A 149 -4.10 12.67 7.55
CA ILE A 149 -5.33 12.07 7.02
C ILE A 149 -6.27 13.21 6.65
N ARG A 150 -6.47 13.38 5.35
CA ARG A 150 -7.32 14.44 4.78
C ARG A 150 -8.64 13.89 4.24
N ALA A 151 -8.81 12.58 4.24
CA ALA A 151 -10.09 11.97 3.93
C ALA A 151 -11.00 12.05 5.17
N PRO A 152 -12.29 12.37 5.01
CA PRO A 152 -13.24 12.18 6.10
C PRO A 152 -13.24 10.69 6.48
N ASN A 153 -13.50 10.36 7.75
CA ASN A 153 -13.72 8.97 8.19
C ASN A 153 -15.04 8.37 7.65
N ALA A 154 -15.63 9.00 6.62
CA ALA A 154 -16.81 8.50 5.95
C ALA A 154 -16.39 7.41 4.92
N PRO A 155 -17.24 6.40 4.70
CA PRO A 155 -17.04 5.45 3.62
C PRO A 155 -16.85 6.18 2.28
N ILE A 156 -15.83 5.78 1.51
CA ILE A 156 -15.66 6.28 0.16
C ILE A 156 -16.79 5.71 -0.70
N GLN A 157 -17.54 6.58 -1.36
CA GLN A 157 -18.55 6.17 -2.32
C GLN A 157 -17.84 5.84 -3.63
N PHE A 158 -17.95 4.59 -4.06
CA PHE A 158 -17.49 4.20 -5.39
C PHE A 158 -18.49 4.72 -6.43
N PRO A 159 -18.01 5.20 -7.60
CA PRO A 159 -18.87 5.60 -8.70
C PRO A 159 -19.74 4.46 -9.23
#